data_AF-A0A9W8GMH5-F1
#
_entry.id   AF-A0A9W8GMH5-F1
#
_cell.length_a   1.000
_cell.length_b   1.000
_cell.length_c   1.000
_cell.angle_alpha   90.00
_cell.angle_beta   90.00
_cell.angle_gamma   90.00
#
_symmetry.space_group_name_H-M   'P 1'
#
loop_
_entity.id
_entity.type
_entity.pdbx_description
1 polymer ?
#
loop_
_entity_poly.entity_id
_entity_poly.type
_entity_poly.pdbx_seq_one_letter_code
_entity_poly.pdbx_strand_id
1 'polypeptide(L)'
;MPRKRPGFSLRPSDFAPQGSPGSTSGISGSGMGTAAGPSSFAVFTDFVDLTGNLNFDGKAVISASGVDFSNGKSYSITMKEMEVLEVLGSGQYGTVRRVYHRPTCVPMALKEIRLELNQQALRQIIMELDVLHKARSPYIVDFYGAFFIESCVYYCMEFMEYGSLDRLYPAGIPEDILGKITLSTVKGLRFLKDELNVIHRDVKPTNILVNKRGEVKLCDFGVSGQLNQSLAKTHVGCQSYMAPERIFDAEDGLQGYTIQSDVWSLGLTIIEVATGRYPYDTSTSVFEQLNAIVHGEPPKLPESRYSPRACDFVARCLTKLASVRPVYPELLEHPWMVEAEEKDVDMEDWAARSYNLYLARGGNRLVAPLVDY
;
A
#
# COMPACT_ATOMS: atom_id res chain seq x y z
N MET A 1 18.36 -13.65 -8.29
CA MET A 1 18.67 -12.87 -9.51
C MET A 1 17.64 -11.76 -9.66
N PRO A 2 18.01 -10.53 -10.07
CA PRO A 2 17.03 -9.47 -10.31
C PRO A 2 16.06 -9.91 -11.43
N ARG A 3 14.74 -9.94 -11.14
CA ARG A 3 13.71 -10.19 -12.14
C ARG A 3 13.81 -9.11 -13.23
N LYS A 4 13.94 -9.53 -14.50
CA LYS A 4 13.70 -8.62 -15.63
C LYS A 4 12.19 -8.42 -15.72
N ARG A 5 11.73 -7.16 -15.71
CA ARG A 5 10.33 -6.84 -16.04
C ARG A 5 10.06 -7.36 -17.46
N PRO A 6 8.82 -7.79 -17.78
CA PRO A 6 8.41 -8.02 -19.16
C PRO A 6 8.82 -6.81 -20.02
N GLY A 7 9.25 -7.01 -21.26
CA GLY A 7 9.99 -6.03 -22.08
C GLY A 7 9.34 -4.67 -22.29
N PHE A 8 9.32 -3.82 -21.27
CA PHE A 8 9.04 -2.39 -21.37
C PHE A 8 10.29 -1.73 -21.96
N SER A 9 10.15 -1.07 -23.12
CA SER A 9 11.27 -0.34 -23.70
C SER A 9 11.59 0.87 -22.82
N LEU A 10 12.63 0.76 -22.00
CA LEU A 10 13.36 1.92 -21.49
C LEU A 10 14.01 2.57 -22.71
N ARG A 11 13.37 3.59 -23.29
CA ARG A 11 14.04 4.39 -24.33
C ARG A 11 15.02 5.34 -23.63
N PRO A 12 16.30 5.40 -24.03
CA PRO A 12 17.18 6.48 -23.63
C PRO A 12 16.58 7.83 -24.07
N SER A 13 16.55 8.79 -23.15
CA SER A 13 16.05 10.15 -23.41
C SER A 13 17.07 10.94 -24.25
N ASP A 14 16.73 11.26 -25.50
CA ASP A 14 17.44 12.24 -26.31
C ASP A 14 16.95 13.66 -25.98
N PHE A 15 17.36 14.22 -24.83
CA PHE A 15 17.26 15.67 -24.60
C PHE A 15 18.46 16.16 -23.78
N ALA A 16 19.43 16.76 -24.47
CA ALA A 16 20.45 17.60 -23.88
C ALA A 16 19.88 19.00 -23.60
N PRO A 17 20.08 19.60 -22.42
CA PRO A 17 19.68 20.97 -22.17
C PRO A 17 20.73 21.95 -22.73
N GLN A 18 20.34 22.79 -23.70
CA GLN A 18 21.10 24.00 -24.06
C GLN A 18 20.54 25.22 -23.32
N GLY A 19 21.44 25.93 -22.62
CA GLY A 19 21.54 27.40 -22.63
C GLY A 19 20.48 28.24 -21.92
N SER A 20 20.77 28.60 -20.66
CA SER A 20 20.66 29.93 -20.00
C SER A 20 19.56 30.95 -20.37
N PRO A 21 18.92 31.60 -19.37
CA PRO A 21 18.29 32.91 -19.56
C PRO A 21 19.09 34.05 -18.93
N GLY A 22 19.26 35.12 -19.71
CA GLY A 22 19.74 36.42 -19.28
C GLY A 22 18.71 37.19 -18.46
N SER A 23 19.24 38.12 -17.68
CA SER A 23 18.56 39.10 -16.85
C SER A 23 17.78 40.15 -17.65
N THR A 24 16.58 40.51 -17.20
CA THR A 24 16.11 41.90 -17.21
C THR A 24 15.07 42.16 -16.10
N SER A 25 15.13 43.40 -15.63
CA SER A 25 14.57 43.97 -14.41
C SER A 25 13.20 44.66 -14.60
N GLY A 26 12.37 44.60 -13.56
CA GLY A 26 11.55 45.71 -13.06
C GLY A 26 10.15 45.91 -13.68
N ILE A 27 9.13 45.94 -12.82
CA ILE A 27 8.30 47.13 -12.50
C ILE A 27 7.34 46.77 -11.35
N SER A 28 7.33 47.64 -10.35
CA SER A 28 6.46 47.65 -9.17
C SER A 28 5.05 48.14 -9.49
N GLY A 29 4.04 47.43 -9.00
CA GLY A 29 2.64 47.88 -9.01
C GLY A 29 1.95 47.48 -7.70
N SER A 30 1.80 48.44 -6.79
CA SER A 30 1.05 48.33 -5.55
C SER A 30 -0.46 48.35 -5.81
N GLY A 31 -1.18 47.32 -5.36
CA GLY A 31 -2.64 47.26 -5.37
C GLY A 31 -3.16 46.52 -4.13
N MET A 32 -3.74 47.28 -3.21
CA MET A 32 -4.56 46.77 -2.10
C MET A 32 -5.77 46.01 -2.67
N GLY A 33 -5.88 44.72 -2.35
CA GLY A 33 -6.99 43.87 -2.75
C GLY A 33 -7.27 42.83 -1.67
N THR A 34 -8.49 42.86 -1.18
CA THR A 34 -9.06 42.04 -0.10
C THR A 34 -8.78 40.54 -0.26
N ALA A 35 -8.33 39.89 0.81
CA ALA A 35 -8.02 38.47 0.89
C ALA A 35 -9.29 37.61 0.67
N ALA A 36 -9.49 37.15 -0.56
CA ALA A 36 -10.23 35.94 -0.85
C ALA A 36 -9.26 34.76 -0.66
N GLY A 37 -9.65 33.75 0.12
CA GLY A 37 -8.87 32.51 0.24
C GLY A 37 -8.59 31.90 -1.14
N PRO A 38 -7.49 31.15 -1.32
CA PRO A 38 -7.09 30.65 -2.63
C PRO A 38 -8.22 29.84 -3.25
N SER A 39 -8.68 30.26 -4.44
CA SER A 39 -9.69 29.52 -5.19
C SER A 39 -9.18 28.11 -5.45
N SER A 40 -10.07 27.12 -5.37
CA SER A 40 -9.76 25.70 -5.60
C SER A 40 -9.01 25.41 -6.90
N PHE A 41 -9.12 26.29 -7.90
CA PHE A 41 -8.41 26.20 -9.17
C PHE A 41 -6.90 26.47 -9.07
N ALA A 42 -6.46 27.28 -8.11
CA ALA A 42 -5.06 27.65 -7.91
C ALA A 42 -4.20 26.45 -7.47
N VAL A 43 -4.81 25.49 -6.77
CA VAL A 43 -4.13 24.26 -6.33
C VAL A 43 -3.75 23.37 -7.51
N PHE A 44 -4.58 23.32 -8.55
CA PHE A 44 -4.32 22.51 -9.74
C PHE A 44 -3.22 23.11 -10.61
N THR A 45 -3.11 24.43 -10.67
CA THR A 45 -2.05 25.11 -11.44
C THR A 45 -0.66 24.92 -10.88
N ASP A 46 -0.52 24.59 -9.59
CA ASP A 46 0.78 24.33 -8.97
C ASP A 46 1.42 23.03 -9.49
N PHE A 47 0.60 22.06 -9.92
CA PHE A 47 1.06 20.73 -10.33
C PHE A 47 0.71 20.37 -11.76
N VAL A 48 -0.31 20.96 -12.36
CA VAL A 48 -0.68 20.74 -13.76
C VAL A 48 -0.11 21.86 -14.61
N ASP A 49 0.78 21.50 -15.53
CA ASP A 49 1.39 22.47 -16.44
C ASP A 49 0.42 22.89 -17.58
N LEU A 50 0.81 23.91 -18.34
CA LEU A 50 0.02 24.43 -19.47
C LEU A 50 -0.20 23.40 -20.59
N THR A 51 0.52 22.29 -20.59
CA THR A 51 0.35 21.18 -21.55
C THR A 51 -0.57 20.08 -21.03
N GLY A 52 -1.06 20.21 -19.80
CA GLY A 52 -1.95 19.26 -19.14
C GLY A 52 -1.21 18.09 -18.48
N ASN A 53 0.11 18.15 -18.34
CA ASN A 53 0.90 17.16 -17.62
C ASN A 53 0.95 17.48 -16.13
N LEU A 54 1.10 16.45 -15.33
CA LEU A 54 1.23 16.55 -13.89
C LEU A 54 2.72 16.54 -13.51
N ASN A 55 3.25 17.68 -13.09
CA ASN A 55 4.61 17.87 -12.61
C ASN A 55 4.66 17.79 -11.08
N PHE A 56 5.56 16.96 -10.56
CA PHE A 56 5.70 16.66 -9.15
C PHE A 56 6.95 17.27 -8.55
N ASP A 57 7.01 18.61 -8.48
CA ASP A 57 8.14 19.36 -7.91
C ASP A 57 9.51 18.89 -8.44
N GLY A 58 9.57 18.55 -9.73
CA GLY A 58 10.79 18.07 -10.37
C GLY A 58 11.21 16.64 -9.98
N LYS A 59 10.39 15.87 -9.23
CA LYS A 59 10.63 14.44 -8.96
C LYS A 59 10.14 13.54 -10.09
N ALA A 60 9.03 13.88 -10.69
CA ALA A 60 8.52 13.20 -11.89
C ALA A 60 7.55 14.08 -12.66
N VAL A 61 7.39 13.78 -13.95
CA VAL A 61 6.35 14.35 -14.82
C VAL A 61 5.50 13.21 -15.32
N ILE A 62 4.18 13.29 -15.10
CA ILE A 62 3.21 12.32 -15.63
C ILE A 62 2.41 12.99 -16.74
N SER A 63 2.40 12.35 -17.90
CA SER A 63 1.62 12.75 -19.06
C SER A 63 0.63 11.66 -19.46
N ALA A 64 -0.17 11.90 -20.49
CA ALA A 64 -1.02 10.87 -21.09
C ALA A 64 -0.20 9.73 -21.75
N SER A 65 1.09 9.95 -22.03
CA SER A 65 2.00 9.00 -22.68
C SER A 65 2.86 8.17 -21.73
N GLY A 66 2.84 8.48 -20.42
CA GLY A 66 3.66 7.79 -19.44
C GLY A 66 4.14 8.68 -18.31
N VAL A 67 5.19 8.23 -17.62
CA VAL A 67 5.83 8.93 -16.51
C VAL A 67 7.34 8.97 -16.68
N ASP A 68 7.91 10.15 -16.46
CA ASP A 68 9.35 10.43 -16.47
C ASP A 68 9.79 10.79 -15.05
N PHE A 69 10.66 9.98 -14.45
CA PHE A 69 11.22 10.25 -13.13
C PHE A 69 12.55 11.02 -13.24
N SER A 70 12.81 11.89 -12.26
CA SER A 70 14.01 12.74 -12.22
C SER A 70 15.33 11.98 -12.10
N ASN A 71 15.27 10.70 -11.70
CA ASN A 71 16.41 9.79 -11.71
C ASN A 71 16.71 9.17 -13.10
N GLY A 72 16.06 9.67 -14.15
CA GLY A 72 16.26 9.25 -15.55
C GLY A 72 15.50 7.98 -15.95
N LYS A 73 14.68 7.40 -15.07
CA LYS A 73 13.80 6.29 -15.43
C LYS A 73 12.52 6.82 -16.07
N SER A 74 12.20 6.34 -17.26
CA SER A 74 10.97 6.66 -17.96
C SER A 74 10.16 5.40 -18.25
N TYR A 75 8.85 5.50 -18.13
CA TYR A 75 7.90 4.43 -18.43
C TYR A 75 6.86 4.94 -19.41
N SER A 76 6.95 4.51 -20.66
CA SER A 76 5.93 4.81 -21.66
C SER A 76 4.87 3.72 -21.65
N ILE A 77 3.65 4.11 -21.26
CA ILE A 77 2.48 3.24 -21.18
C ILE A 77 1.23 4.11 -21.23
N THR A 78 0.23 3.70 -22.00
CA THR A 78 -0.95 4.54 -22.28
C THR A 78 -2.25 3.77 -22.13
N MET A 79 -3.34 4.49 -21.84
CA MET A 79 -4.68 3.89 -21.77
C MET A 79 -5.11 3.24 -23.09
N LYS A 80 -4.62 3.75 -24.24
CA LYS A 80 -4.94 3.22 -25.58
C LYS A 80 -4.36 1.83 -25.84
N GLU A 81 -3.37 1.41 -25.05
CA GLU A 81 -2.76 0.08 -25.16
C GLU A 81 -3.47 -0.95 -24.28
N MET A 82 -4.41 -0.51 -23.44
CA MET A 82 -5.09 -1.35 -22.45
C MET A 82 -6.44 -1.87 -22.97
N GLU A 83 -6.70 -3.14 -22.71
CA GLU A 83 -8.05 -3.70 -22.69
C GLU A 83 -8.51 -3.72 -21.24
N VAL A 84 -9.56 -2.94 -20.93
CA VAL A 84 -10.11 -2.87 -19.57
C VAL A 84 -11.05 -4.06 -19.37
N LEU A 85 -10.80 -4.80 -18.30
CA LEU A 85 -11.56 -5.99 -17.93
C LEU A 85 -12.38 -5.67 -16.67
N GLU A 86 -12.49 -6.63 -15.74
CA GLU A 86 -13.30 -6.47 -14.54
C GLU A 86 -12.71 -5.52 -13.48
N VAL A 87 -13.57 -5.04 -12.58
CA VAL A 87 -13.15 -4.28 -11.39
C VAL A 87 -12.59 -5.27 -10.36
N LEU A 88 -11.39 -5.01 -9.87
CA LEU A 88 -10.74 -5.83 -8.83
C LEU A 88 -11.08 -5.35 -7.43
N GLY A 89 -11.37 -4.06 -7.28
CA GLY A 89 -11.83 -3.42 -6.06
C GLY A 89 -12.03 -1.92 -6.18
N SER A 90 -12.73 -1.34 -5.21
CA SER A 90 -12.91 0.10 -5.04
C SER A 90 -12.66 0.43 -3.56
N GLY A 91 -11.87 1.45 -3.30
CA GLY A 91 -11.59 1.93 -1.95
C GLY A 91 -11.57 3.45 -1.90
N GLN A 92 -11.24 4.01 -0.73
CA GLN A 92 -11.23 5.45 -0.47
C GLN A 92 -10.45 6.26 -1.51
N TYR A 93 -9.38 5.69 -2.06
CA TYR A 93 -8.47 6.37 -2.98
C TYR A 93 -8.76 6.10 -4.46
N GLY A 94 -9.75 5.27 -4.78
CA GLY A 94 -10.16 5.04 -6.16
C GLY A 94 -10.48 3.58 -6.51
N THR A 95 -10.46 3.28 -7.81
CA THR A 95 -10.89 1.98 -8.35
C THR A 95 -9.70 1.24 -8.95
N VAL A 96 -9.55 -0.03 -8.61
CA VAL A 96 -8.58 -0.94 -9.23
C VAL A 96 -9.31 -1.82 -10.24
N ARG A 97 -8.83 -1.87 -11.49
CA ARG A 97 -9.36 -2.75 -12.54
C ARG A 97 -8.30 -3.71 -13.03
N ARG A 98 -8.70 -4.90 -13.45
CA ARG A 98 -7.84 -5.76 -14.25
C ARG A 98 -7.78 -5.20 -15.66
N VAL A 99 -6.59 -5.12 -16.22
CA VAL A 99 -6.39 -4.72 -17.60
C VAL A 99 -5.44 -5.69 -18.29
N TYR A 100 -5.57 -5.82 -19.60
CA TYR A 100 -4.63 -6.55 -20.43
C TYR A 100 -3.88 -5.57 -21.33
N HIS A 101 -2.56 -5.47 -21.13
CA HIS A 101 -1.72 -4.59 -21.94
C HIS A 101 -1.41 -5.29 -23.27
N ARG A 102 -2.06 -4.84 -24.35
CA ARG A 102 -1.99 -5.50 -25.66
C ARG A 102 -0.56 -5.64 -26.21
N PRO A 103 0.33 -4.63 -26.13
CA PRO A 103 1.67 -4.74 -26.72
C PRO A 103 2.55 -5.80 -26.05
N THR A 104 2.44 -5.98 -24.73
CA THR A 104 3.30 -6.93 -23.99
C THR A 104 2.61 -8.23 -23.65
N CYS A 105 1.31 -8.35 -23.92
CA CYS A 105 0.48 -9.50 -23.54
C CYS A 105 0.47 -9.78 -22.02
N VAL A 106 0.67 -8.75 -21.20
CA VAL A 106 0.76 -8.87 -19.73
C VAL A 106 -0.55 -8.42 -19.07
N PRO A 107 -1.18 -9.24 -18.21
CA PRO A 107 -2.26 -8.78 -17.34
C PRO A 107 -1.71 -7.89 -16.23
N MET A 108 -2.41 -6.80 -15.92
CA MET A 108 -2.01 -5.81 -14.92
C MET A 108 -3.20 -5.42 -14.03
N ALA A 109 -2.89 -4.89 -12.85
CA ALA A 109 -3.83 -4.13 -12.04
C ALA A 109 -3.65 -2.64 -12.35
N LEU A 110 -4.71 -1.98 -12.80
CA LEU A 110 -4.74 -0.55 -13.08
C LEU A 110 -5.49 0.17 -11.96
N LYS A 111 -4.77 0.93 -11.14
CA LYS A 111 -5.36 1.77 -10.09
C LYS A 111 -5.66 3.15 -10.66
N GLU A 112 -6.93 3.50 -10.72
CA GLU A 112 -7.46 4.83 -11.07
C GLU A 112 -7.62 5.63 -9.77
N ILE A 113 -6.87 6.71 -9.64
CA ILE A 113 -7.03 7.69 -8.57
C ILE A 113 -7.53 9.00 -9.18
N ARG A 114 -8.71 9.42 -8.76
CA ARG A 114 -9.27 10.71 -9.14
C ARG A 114 -8.60 11.78 -8.30
N LEU A 115 -8.03 12.78 -8.95
CA LEU A 115 -7.49 13.92 -8.23
C LEU A 115 -8.67 14.76 -7.71
N GLU A 116 -8.91 14.65 -6.41
CA GLU A 116 -9.70 15.64 -5.69
C GLU A 116 -8.87 16.91 -5.47
N LEU A 117 -9.54 18.02 -5.14
CA LEU A 117 -8.93 19.33 -4.85
C LEU A 117 -8.19 19.32 -3.50
N ASN A 118 -7.38 18.29 -3.24
CA ASN A 118 -6.66 18.08 -2.00
C ASN A 118 -5.16 17.88 -2.29
N GLN A 119 -4.36 18.90 -1.99
CA GLN A 119 -2.89 18.83 -2.14
C GLN A 119 -2.25 17.68 -1.36
N GLN A 120 -2.83 17.25 -0.24
CA GLN A 120 -2.30 16.14 0.54
C GLN A 120 -2.47 14.81 -0.21
N ALA A 121 -3.62 14.61 -0.85
CA ALA A 121 -3.87 13.43 -1.69
C ALA A 121 -2.93 13.39 -2.91
N LEU A 122 -2.58 14.55 -3.46
CA LEU A 122 -1.62 14.61 -4.56
C LEU A 122 -0.19 14.28 -4.12
N ARG A 123 0.29 14.89 -3.02
CA ARG A 123 1.58 14.56 -2.41
C ARG A 123 1.66 13.08 -2.05
N GLN A 124 0.54 12.48 -1.67
CA GLN A 124 0.42 11.05 -1.44
C GLN A 124 0.74 10.24 -2.69
N ILE A 125 0.05 10.51 -3.79
CA ILE A 125 0.29 9.82 -5.06
C ILE A 125 1.77 9.94 -5.49
N ILE A 126 2.37 11.12 -5.30
CA ILE A 126 3.78 11.38 -5.62
C ILE A 126 4.71 10.46 -4.83
N MET A 127 4.51 10.40 -3.51
CA MET A 127 5.34 9.57 -2.64
C MET A 127 5.16 8.08 -2.97
N GLU A 128 3.93 7.63 -3.19
CA GLU A 128 3.64 6.24 -3.55
C GLU A 128 4.36 5.85 -4.86
N LEU A 129 4.25 6.68 -5.91
CA LEU A 129 4.93 6.43 -7.19
C LEU A 129 6.46 6.51 -7.07
N ASP A 130 7.00 7.42 -6.25
CA ASP A 130 8.43 7.52 -6.01
C ASP A 130 9.00 6.25 -5.36
N VAL A 131 8.25 5.62 -4.45
CA VAL A 131 8.65 4.35 -3.84
C VAL A 131 8.45 3.19 -4.81
N LEU A 132 7.27 3.08 -5.44
CA LEU A 132 6.91 1.98 -6.34
C LEU A 132 7.89 1.80 -7.51
N HIS A 133 8.36 2.88 -8.13
CA HIS A 133 9.28 2.75 -9.26
C HIS A 133 10.72 2.36 -8.84
N LYS A 134 11.08 2.56 -7.56
CA LYS A 134 12.36 2.15 -6.95
C LYS A 134 12.28 0.73 -6.39
N ALA A 135 11.12 0.33 -5.88
CA ALA A 135 10.89 -0.98 -5.29
C ALA A 135 11.10 -2.10 -6.31
N ARG A 136 12.08 -2.95 -6.01
CA ARG A 136 12.41 -4.17 -6.76
C ARG A 136 12.70 -5.27 -5.77
N SER A 137 11.65 -5.94 -5.33
CA SER A 137 11.71 -7.00 -4.32
C SER A 137 10.68 -8.07 -4.63
N PRO A 138 10.97 -9.36 -4.40
CA PRO A 138 9.98 -10.42 -4.56
C PRO A 138 8.81 -10.31 -3.57
N TYR A 139 8.91 -9.46 -2.55
CA TYR A 139 7.90 -9.27 -1.50
C TYR A 139 7.09 -7.97 -1.68
N ILE A 140 7.32 -7.24 -2.77
CA ILE A 140 6.63 -5.98 -3.10
C ILE A 140 6.04 -6.11 -4.50
N VAL A 141 4.80 -5.66 -4.68
CA VAL A 141 4.11 -5.66 -5.98
C VAL A 141 4.92 -4.85 -7.00
N ASP A 142 5.13 -5.41 -8.19
CA ASP A 142 5.89 -4.72 -9.24
C ASP A 142 5.10 -3.55 -9.84
N PHE A 143 5.80 -2.43 -10.05
CA PHE A 143 5.30 -1.27 -10.79
C PHE A 143 5.66 -1.35 -12.28
N TYR A 144 4.71 -1.07 -13.18
CA TYR A 144 4.93 -1.11 -14.62
C TYR A 144 4.95 0.29 -15.28
N GLY A 145 4.24 1.26 -14.72
CA GLY A 145 4.23 2.64 -15.21
C GLY A 145 3.02 3.41 -14.71
N ALA A 146 2.97 4.70 -15.02
CA ALA A 146 1.87 5.58 -14.68
C ALA A 146 1.57 6.55 -15.82
N PHE A 147 0.34 7.04 -15.91
CA PHE A 147 -0.09 8.06 -16.87
C PHE A 147 -1.21 8.92 -16.27
N PHE A 148 -1.40 10.12 -16.82
CA PHE A 148 -2.36 11.10 -16.33
C PHE A 148 -3.31 11.52 -17.46
N ILE A 149 -4.62 11.32 -17.26
CA ILE A 149 -5.66 11.62 -18.24
C ILE A 149 -6.90 12.12 -17.48
N GLU A 150 -7.50 13.21 -17.95
CA GLU A 150 -8.80 13.73 -17.43
C GLU A 150 -8.82 13.87 -15.90
N SER A 151 -7.79 14.49 -15.32
CA SER A 151 -7.66 14.69 -13.86
C SER A 151 -7.59 13.39 -13.04
N CYS A 152 -7.28 12.27 -13.69
CA CYS A 152 -7.10 10.98 -13.04
C CYS A 152 -5.65 10.51 -13.24
N VAL A 153 -5.01 10.12 -12.14
CA VAL A 153 -3.73 9.42 -12.18
C VAL A 153 -4.01 7.92 -12.25
N TYR A 154 -3.38 7.28 -13.23
CA TYR A 154 -3.43 5.84 -13.41
C TYR A 154 -2.05 5.27 -13.21
N TYR A 155 -1.94 4.17 -12.47
CA TYR A 155 -0.71 3.40 -12.45
C TYR A 155 -0.96 1.91 -12.56
N CYS A 156 -0.07 1.29 -13.33
CA CYS A 156 -0.10 -0.10 -13.74
C CYS A 156 0.82 -0.90 -12.82
N MET A 157 0.28 -1.95 -12.22
CA MET A 157 0.96 -2.80 -11.27
C MET A 157 0.82 -4.27 -11.66
N GLU A 158 1.66 -5.12 -11.07
CA GLU A 158 1.52 -6.56 -11.15
C GLU A 158 0.13 -7.00 -10.72
N PHE A 159 -0.50 -7.81 -11.56
CA PHE A 159 -1.77 -8.43 -11.23
C PHE A 159 -1.55 -9.64 -10.33
N MET A 160 -2.13 -9.59 -9.13
CA MET A 160 -2.08 -10.67 -8.13
C MET A 160 -3.40 -11.45 -8.23
N GLU A 161 -3.39 -12.63 -8.88
CA GLU A 161 -4.62 -13.29 -9.35
C GLU A 161 -5.63 -13.65 -8.25
N TYR A 162 -5.14 -13.95 -7.04
CA TYR A 162 -6.01 -14.30 -5.91
C TYR A 162 -6.36 -13.08 -5.05
N GLY A 163 -5.84 -11.91 -5.41
CA GLY A 163 -6.14 -10.64 -4.76
C GLY A 163 -5.55 -10.58 -3.36
N SER A 164 -6.25 -9.84 -2.51
CA SER A 164 -5.85 -9.55 -1.14
C SER A 164 -6.21 -10.67 -0.17
N LEU A 165 -5.46 -10.74 0.93
CA LEU A 165 -5.51 -11.85 1.87
C LEU A 165 -6.90 -11.97 2.53
N ASP A 166 -7.66 -10.89 2.70
CA ASP A 166 -9.04 -10.86 3.26
C ASP A 166 -10.01 -11.84 2.60
N ARG A 167 -9.72 -12.25 1.37
CA ARG A 167 -10.53 -13.22 0.62
C ARG A 167 -10.14 -14.67 0.92
N LEU A 168 -8.95 -14.91 1.43
CA LEU A 168 -8.30 -16.23 1.47
C LEU A 168 -8.33 -16.92 2.83
N TYR A 169 -8.82 -16.25 3.89
CA TYR A 169 -8.88 -16.83 5.25
C TYR A 169 -10.28 -16.92 5.87
N PRO A 170 -11.39 -17.18 5.16
CA PRO A 170 -12.72 -17.11 5.77
C PRO A 170 -13.02 -18.20 6.82
N ALA A 171 -12.07 -19.08 7.14
CA ALA A 171 -12.11 -20.02 8.28
C ALA A 171 -10.79 -20.04 9.09
N GLY A 172 -9.93 -19.05 8.87
CA GLY A 172 -8.57 -19.03 9.37
C GLY A 172 -7.62 -19.96 8.62
N ILE A 173 -6.32 -19.69 8.69
CA ILE A 173 -5.30 -20.45 7.93
C ILE A 173 -4.45 -21.37 8.81
N PRO A 174 -3.95 -22.50 8.26
CA PRO A 174 -2.98 -23.36 8.95
C PRO A 174 -1.69 -22.61 9.28
N GLU A 175 -1.01 -23.03 10.35
CA GLU A 175 0.19 -22.36 10.84
C GLU A 175 1.33 -22.30 9.82
N ASP A 176 1.54 -23.38 9.04
CA ASP A 176 2.62 -23.43 8.05
C ASP A 176 2.45 -22.37 6.96
N ILE A 177 1.21 -22.20 6.51
CA ILE A 177 0.82 -21.16 5.55
C ILE A 177 0.95 -19.77 6.18
N LEU A 178 0.49 -19.62 7.43
CA LEU A 178 0.60 -18.38 8.19
C LEU A 178 2.05 -17.95 8.36
N GLY A 179 2.96 -18.90 8.61
CA GLY A 179 4.39 -18.68 8.69
C GLY A 179 4.96 -18.16 7.37
N LYS A 180 4.62 -18.77 6.23
CA LYS A 180 5.08 -18.32 4.89
C LYS A 180 4.58 -16.91 4.53
N ILE A 181 3.31 -16.61 4.84
CA ILE A 181 2.74 -15.28 4.64
C ILE A 181 3.46 -14.26 5.52
N THR A 182 3.58 -14.56 6.82
CA THR A 182 4.25 -13.69 7.79
C THR A 182 5.69 -13.41 7.40
N LEU A 183 6.45 -14.45 7.04
CA LEU A 183 7.83 -14.34 6.58
C LEU A 183 7.95 -13.41 5.37
N SER A 184 7.10 -13.59 4.36
CA SER A 184 7.08 -12.76 3.16
C SER A 184 6.75 -11.30 3.49
N THR A 185 5.76 -11.08 4.36
CA THR A 185 5.38 -9.74 4.84
C THR A 185 6.52 -9.07 5.59
N VAL A 186 7.18 -9.74 6.55
CA VAL A 186 8.30 -9.15 7.31
C VAL A 186 9.47 -8.82 6.39
N LYS A 187 9.78 -9.68 5.40
CA LYS A 187 10.82 -9.38 4.40
C LYS A 187 10.46 -8.19 3.51
N GLY A 188 9.18 -8.04 3.15
CA GLY A 188 8.67 -6.87 2.43
C GLY A 188 8.81 -5.58 3.25
N LEU A 189 8.38 -5.59 4.51
CA LEU A 189 8.50 -4.45 5.43
C LEU A 189 9.96 -4.05 5.67
N ARG A 190 10.84 -5.04 5.86
CA ARG A 190 12.28 -4.82 5.99
C ARG A 190 12.86 -4.20 4.71
N PHE A 191 12.51 -4.71 3.54
CA PHE A 191 12.97 -4.15 2.27
C PHE A 191 12.56 -2.68 2.11
N LEU A 192 11.31 -2.33 2.41
CA LEU A 192 10.84 -0.94 2.37
C LEU A 192 11.69 -0.06 3.30
N LYS A 193 11.98 -0.52 4.52
CA LYS A 193 12.74 0.26 5.48
C LYS A 193 14.23 0.36 5.15
N ASP A 194 14.88 -0.77 4.94
CA ASP A 194 16.35 -0.84 4.82
C ASP A 194 16.83 -0.28 3.48
N GLU A 195 16.13 -0.59 2.39
CA GLU A 195 16.56 -0.22 1.03
C GLU A 195 15.96 1.10 0.54
N LEU A 196 14.76 1.47 1.00
CA LEU A 196 14.03 2.66 0.53
C LEU A 196 13.78 3.70 1.63
N ASN A 197 14.12 3.40 2.89
CA ASN A 197 13.82 4.24 4.05
C ASN A 197 12.32 4.59 4.19
N VAL A 198 11.45 3.63 3.87
CA VAL A 198 9.99 3.75 3.93
C VAL A 198 9.43 2.86 5.02
N ILE A 199 8.46 3.39 5.77
CA ILE A 199 7.62 2.63 6.71
C ILE A 199 6.25 2.45 6.04
N HIS A 200 5.63 1.29 6.16
CA HIS A 200 4.40 0.97 5.43
C HIS A 200 3.19 1.74 5.96
N ARG A 201 3.01 1.74 7.29
CA ARG A 201 1.99 2.48 8.07
C ARG A 201 0.54 1.98 7.99
N ASP A 202 0.26 0.98 7.16
CA ASP A 202 -1.08 0.42 6.93
C ASP A 202 -0.98 -1.09 6.65
N VAL A 203 -0.29 -1.83 7.52
CA VAL A 203 -0.19 -3.29 7.39
C VAL A 203 -1.52 -3.90 7.85
N LYS A 204 -2.24 -4.50 6.91
CA LYS A 204 -3.51 -5.18 7.14
C LYS A 204 -3.76 -6.21 6.04
N PRO A 205 -4.69 -7.16 6.21
CA PRO A 205 -4.91 -8.21 5.23
C PRO A 205 -5.25 -7.71 3.82
N THR A 206 -5.95 -6.58 3.68
CA THR A 206 -6.28 -6.00 2.37
C THR A 206 -5.06 -5.52 1.58
N ASN A 207 -3.93 -5.27 2.24
CA ASN A 207 -2.69 -4.75 1.65
C ASN A 207 -1.61 -5.84 1.47
N ILE A 208 -1.97 -7.10 1.73
CA ILE A 208 -1.12 -8.28 1.49
C ILE A 208 -1.79 -9.08 0.37
N LEU A 209 -1.13 -9.16 -0.79
CA LEU A 209 -1.68 -9.79 -1.99
C LEU A 209 -1.03 -11.15 -2.27
N VAL A 210 -1.80 -12.06 -2.86
CA VAL A 210 -1.36 -13.40 -3.25
C VAL A 210 -1.64 -13.65 -4.72
N ASN A 211 -0.70 -14.27 -5.42
CA ASN A 211 -0.84 -14.61 -6.84
C ASN A 211 -0.90 -16.13 -7.07
N LYS A 212 -1.16 -16.54 -8.31
CA LYS A 212 -1.31 -17.98 -8.66
C LYS A 212 -0.04 -18.82 -8.48
N ARG A 213 1.12 -18.18 -8.30
CA ARG A 213 2.41 -18.82 -8.03
C ARG A 213 2.70 -18.93 -6.53
N GLY A 214 1.71 -18.66 -5.67
CA GLY A 214 1.86 -18.69 -4.22
C GLY A 214 2.74 -17.56 -3.68
N GLU A 215 3.08 -16.55 -4.49
CA GLU A 215 3.89 -15.41 -4.03
C GLU A 215 3.02 -14.45 -3.21
N VAL A 216 3.56 -14.02 -2.07
CA VAL A 216 2.92 -13.08 -1.14
C VAL A 216 3.66 -11.75 -1.22
N LYS A 217 2.93 -10.66 -1.49
CA LYS A 217 3.54 -9.33 -1.70
C LYS A 217 2.74 -8.21 -1.04
N LEU A 218 3.44 -7.18 -0.60
CA LEU A 218 2.83 -5.96 -0.08
C LEU A 218 2.49 -4.98 -1.20
N CYS A 219 1.37 -4.29 -1.03
CA CYS A 219 0.94 -3.14 -1.84
C CYS A 219 0.56 -1.95 -0.94
N ASP A 220 0.25 -0.80 -1.55
CA ASP A 220 -0.31 0.37 -0.86
C ASP A 220 0.50 0.86 0.36
N PHE A 221 1.84 0.91 0.21
CA PHE A 221 2.77 1.39 1.23
C PHE A 221 3.09 2.88 1.08
N GLY A 222 3.36 3.55 2.21
CA GLY A 222 4.18 4.76 2.21
C GLY A 222 3.47 6.11 2.25
N VAL A 223 2.16 6.20 2.54
CA VAL A 223 1.54 7.54 2.66
C VAL A 223 0.33 7.72 3.58
N SER A 224 -0.21 6.66 4.18
CA SER A 224 -1.34 6.78 5.11
C SER A 224 -0.99 7.44 6.46
N GLY A 225 0.29 7.76 6.69
CA GLY A 225 0.75 8.25 7.99
C GLY A 225 0.34 9.68 8.34
N GLN A 226 0.11 10.53 7.34
CA GLN A 226 -0.15 11.96 7.57
C GLN A 226 -1.63 12.33 7.54
N LEU A 227 -2.51 11.44 7.07
CA LEU A 227 -3.96 11.59 7.25
C LEU A 227 -4.58 10.31 7.78
N ASN A 228 -4.67 10.25 9.11
CA ASN A 228 -5.91 9.84 9.75
C ASN A 228 -6.35 10.92 10.76
N GLN A 229 -6.33 12.19 10.33
CA GLN A 229 -7.27 13.21 10.87
C GLN A 229 -8.72 12.90 10.42
N SER A 230 -9.11 11.63 10.53
CA SER A 230 -10.45 11.14 10.30
C SER A 230 -10.86 10.20 11.41
N LEU A 231 -10.48 10.54 12.65
CA LEU A 231 -11.41 10.40 13.78
C LEU A 231 -12.79 11.06 13.46
N ALA A 232 -12.84 11.94 12.45
CA ALA A 232 -14.04 12.61 11.95
C ALA A 232 -15.01 11.75 11.09
N LYS A 233 -14.69 10.50 10.74
CA LYS A 233 -15.65 9.56 10.14
C LYS A 233 -15.82 8.32 11.04
N THR A 234 -16.38 8.54 12.22
CA THR A 234 -16.79 7.49 13.17
C THR A 234 -17.97 6.70 12.62
N HIS A 235 -17.69 5.68 11.81
CA HIS A 235 -18.69 4.67 11.43
C HIS A 235 -18.47 3.39 12.25
N VAL A 236 -19.55 2.82 12.78
CA VAL A 236 -19.56 1.49 13.40
C VAL A 236 -19.10 0.46 12.36
N GLY A 237 -18.22 -0.48 12.73
CA GLY A 237 -17.73 -1.54 11.85
C GLY A 237 -16.30 -1.39 11.31
N CYS A 238 -15.62 -0.25 11.55
CA CYS A 238 -14.23 -0.08 11.11
C CYS A 238 -13.24 -0.88 11.97
N GLN A 239 -12.29 -1.58 11.33
CA GLN A 239 -11.22 -2.32 11.99
C GLN A 239 -9.95 -1.47 12.08
N SER A 240 -9.52 -1.12 13.29
CA SER A 240 -8.31 -0.32 13.51
C SER A 240 -7.08 -1.18 13.82
N TYR A 241 -6.18 -1.31 12.85
CA TYR A 241 -4.88 -1.98 13.04
C TYR A 241 -3.82 -1.07 13.71
N MET A 242 -4.22 0.11 14.16
CA MET A 242 -3.32 1.13 14.69
C MET A 242 -2.67 0.69 16.01
N ALA A 243 -1.38 0.96 16.13
CA ALA A 243 -0.62 0.68 17.35
C ALA A 243 -0.99 1.64 18.50
N PRO A 244 -0.91 1.23 19.78
CA PRO A 244 -1.31 2.06 20.93
C PRO A 244 -0.61 3.41 20.97
N GLU A 245 0.70 3.45 20.67
CA GLU A 245 1.49 4.68 20.65
C GLU A 245 0.99 5.69 19.60
N ARG A 246 0.46 5.20 18.47
CA ARG A 246 -0.11 6.05 17.41
C ARG A 246 -1.45 6.66 17.79
N ILE A 247 -2.18 6.03 18.71
CA ILE A 247 -3.48 6.51 19.18
C ILE A 247 -3.27 7.60 20.23
N PHE A 248 -2.27 7.45 21.10
CA PHE A 248 -1.93 8.43 22.12
C PHE A 248 -1.16 9.64 21.59
N ASP A 249 -0.11 9.44 20.78
CA ASP A 249 0.82 10.51 20.38
C ASP A 249 0.33 11.32 19.16
N ALA A 250 -0.98 11.31 18.90
CA ALA A 250 -1.60 12.04 17.79
C ALA A 250 -1.46 13.58 17.92
N GLU A 251 -1.08 14.09 19.10
CA GLU A 251 -0.99 15.53 19.38
C GLU A 251 0.36 16.17 18.98
N ASP A 252 1.47 15.42 18.90
CA ASP A 252 2.82 16.01 18.74
C ASP A 252 3.40 15.94 17.31
N GLY A 253 2.60 15.53 16.32
CA GLY A 253 2.78 15.81 14.88
C GLY A 253 4.02 15.28 14.15
N LEU A 254 5.10 14.88 14.83
CA LEU A 254 6.41 14.66 14.21
C LEU A 254 7.23 13.49 14.78
N GLN A 255 6.76 12.74 15.78
CA GLN A 255 7.59 11.72 16.48
C GLN A 255 6.98 10.33 16.70
N GLY A 256 5.81 10.01 16.11
CA GLY A 256 5.06 8.78 16.41
C GLY A 256 5.15 7.62 15.41
N TYR A 257 5.88 7.74 14.29
CA TYR A 257 6.00 6.65 13.30
C TYR A 257 7.32 5.93 13.41
N THR A 258 7.27 4.75 14.02
CA THR A 258 8.41 3.84 14.08
C THR A 258 8.06 2.53 13.37
N ILE A 259 9.08 1.76 13.01
CA ILE A 259 8.89 0.42 12.43
C ILE A 259 8.07 -0.48 13.36
N GLN A 260 8.08 -0.20 14.66
CA GLN A 260 7.32 -0.94 15.64
C GLN A 260 5.81 -0.79 15.45
N SER A 261 5.31 0.32 14.91
CA SER A 261 3.88 0.44 14.62
C SER A 261 3.42 -0.50 13.49
N ASP A 262 4.28 -0.75 12.49
CA ASP A 262 4.01 -1.77 11.46
C ASP A 262 4.03 -3.17 12.07
N VAL A 263 4.94 -3.42 13.03
CA VAL A 263 5.03 -4.70 13.75
C VAL A 263 3.78 -4.99 14.58
N TRP A 264 3.17 -3.98 15.21
CA TRP A 264 1.88 -4.16 15.89
C TRP A 264 0.76 -4.52 14.91
N SER A 265 0.67 -3.75 13.82
CA SER A 265 -0.33 -3.94 12.76
C SER A 265 -0.22 -5.34 12.15
N LEU A 266 1.02 -5.84 11.97
CA LEU A 266 1.34 -7.21 11.60
C LEU A 266 0.82 -8.22 12.64
N GLY A 267 1.03 -7.99 13.94
CA GLY A 267 0.53 -8.87 15.00
C GLY A 267 -0.99 -9.05 14.95
N LEU A 268 -1.74 -7.96 14.76
CA LEU A 268 -3.20 -8.03 14.61
C LEU A 268 -3.61 -8.74 13.32
N THR A 269 -2.93 -8.44 12.21
CA THR A 269 -3.12 -9.10 10.91
C THR A 269 -2.92 -10.62 11.03
N ILE A 270 -1.89 -11.08 11.74
CA ILE A 270 -1.61 -12.51 11.94
C ILE A 270 -2.77 -13.16 12.68
N ILE A 271 -3.26 -12.57 13.78
CA ILE A 271 -4.38 -13.15 14.55
C ILE A 271 -5.65 -13.23 13.71
N GLU A 272 -5.96 -12.19 12.95
CA GLU A 272 -7.14 -12.18 12.11
C GLU A 272 -7.10 -13.27 11.04
N VAL A 273 -6.01 -13.32 10.29
CA VAL A 273 -5.83 -14.28 9.20
C VAL A 273 -5.77 -15.70 9.76
N ALA A 274 -5.16 -15.89 10.93
CA ALA A 274 -5.11 -17.16 11.62
C ALA A 274 -6.51 -17.63 12.05
N THR A 275 -7.31 -16.75 12.64
CA THR A 275 -8.57 -17.15 13.28
C THR A 275 -9.80 -16.99 12.39
N GLY A 276 -9.66 -16.29 11.25
CA GLY A 276 -10.79 -15.96 10.38
C GLY A 276 -11.60 -14.76 10.85
N ARG A 277 -11.19 -14.07 11.92
CA ARG A 277 -11.95 -12.99 12.56
C ARG A 277 -11.02 -11.93 13.15
N TYR A 278 -11.41 -10.66 13.01
CA TYR A 278 -10.70 -9.57 13.66
C TYR A 278 -10.70 -9.74 15.19
N PRO A 279 -9.58 -9.50 15.90
CA PRO A 279 -9.46 -9.85 17.32
C PRO A 279 -10.19 -8.94 18.30
N TYR A 280 -10.58 -7.73 17.88
CA TYR A 280 -11.40 -6.83 18.72
C TYR A 280 -12.85 -6.81 18.25
N ASP A 281 -13.75 -6.39 19.13
CA ASP A 281 -15.16 -6.22 18.79
C ASP A 281 -15.31 -5.10 17.74
N THR A 282 -15.97 -5.41 16.64
CA THR A 282 -16.28 -4.47 15.54
C THR A 282 -17.72 -3.95 15.62
N SER A 283 -18.54 -4.49 16.53
CA SER A 283 -19.91 -4.02 16.78
C SER A 283 -19.96 -2.78 17.68
N THR A 284 -18.88 -2.52 18.42
CA THR A 284 -18.71 -1.36 19.27
C THR A 284 -18.30 -0.11 18.48
N SER A 285 -18.35 1.05 19.13
CA SER A 285 -17.85 2.28 18.51
C SER A 285 -16.34 2.19 18.26
N VAL A 286 -15.85 2.93 17.25
CA VAL A 286 -14.41 3.05 16.98
C VAL A 286 -13.65 3.53 18.24
N PHE A 287 -14.25 4.44 19.02
CA PHE A 287 -13.65 4.91 20.26
C PHE A 287 -13.46 3.81 21.30
N GLU A 288 -14.46 2.94 21.51
CA GLU A 288 -14.34 1.79 22.42
C GLU A 288 -13.28 0.80 21.94
N GLN A 289 -13.21 0.55 20.63
CA GLN A 289 -12.17 -0.29 20.04
C GLN A 289 -10.76 0.28 20.25
N LEU A 290 -10.56 1.58 19.99
CA LEU A 290 -9.29 2.27 20.24
C LEU A 290 -8.93 2.25 21.73
N ASN A 291 -9.91 2.47 22.61
CA ASN A 291 -9.73 2.37 24.06
C ASN A 291 -9.31 0.95 24.48
N ALA A 292 -9.87 -0.10 23.86
CA ALA A 292 -9.46 -1.48 24.13
C ALA A 292 -8.02 -1.77 23.66
N ILE A 293 -7.64 -1.30 22.47
CA ILE A 293 -6.26 -1.39 21.96
C ILE A 293 -5.28 -0.75 22.95
N VAL A 294 -5.65 0.41 23.45
CA VAL A 294 -4.80 1.25 24.28
C VAL A 294 -4.71 0.75 25.72
N HIS A 295 -5.84 0.40 26.35
CA HIS A 295 -5.92 0.11 27.78
C HIS A 295 -6.20 -1.37 28.11
N GLY A 296 -6.80 -2.13 27.20
CA GLY A 296 -7.13 -3.54 27.39
C GLY A 296 -5.95 -4.50 27.17
N GLU A 297 -6.08 -5.76 27.58
CA GLU A 297 -5.05 -6.76 27.30
C GLU A 297 -4.89 -6.99 25.79
N PRO A 298 -3.65 -7.11 25.27
CA PRO A 298 -3.45 -7.39 23.85
C PRO A 298 -4.02 -8.78 23.49
N PRO A 299 -4.62 -8.92 22.29
CA PRO A 299 -5.17 -10.19 21.85
C PRO A 299 -4.06 -11.23 21.67
N LYS A 300 -4.44 -12.51 21.77
CA LYS A 300 -3.51 -13.63 21.69
C LYS A 300 -3.94 -14.61 20.62
N LEU A 301 -2.95 -15.24 20.00
CA LEU A 301 -3.16 -16.37 19.11
C LEU A 301 -3.64 -17.59 19.93
N PRO A 302 -4.64 -18.36 19.47
CA PRO A 302 -5.18 -19.46 20.26
C PRO A 302 -4.18 -20.63 20.37
N GLU A 303 -3.67 -20.86 21.58
CA GLU A 303 -2.69 -21.91 21.91
C GLU A 303 -3.19 -23.33 21.61
N SER A 304 -4.50 -23.53 21.47
CA SER A 304 -5.09 -24.82 21.09
C SER A 304 -4.89 -25.19 19.62
N ARG A 305 -4.57 -24.21 18.76
CA ARG A 305 -4.44 -24.39 17.31
C ARG A 305 -3.04 -24.06 16.78
N TYR A 306 -2.28 -23.24 17.50
CA TYR A 306 -0.98 -22.73 17.05
C TYR A 306 0.13 -23.08 18.05
N SER A 307 1.33 -23.30 17.53
CA SER A 307 2.48 -23.69 18.33
C SER A 307 2.89 -22.59 19.32
N PRO A 308 3.58 -22.95 20.41
CA PRO A 308 4.15 -21.97 21.34
C PRO A 308 5.05 -20.94 20.66
N ARG A 309 5.73 -21.32 19.55
CA ARG A 309 6.59 -20.40 18.79
C ARG A 309 5.78 -19.36 18.03
N ALA A 310 4.67 -19.75 17.40
CA ALA A 310 3.78 -18.81 16.73
C ALA A 310 3.12 -17.87 17.75
N CYS A 311 2.65 -18.41 18.88
CA CYS A 311 2.08 -17.63 19.97
C CYS A 311 3.09 -16.62 20.55
N ASP A 312 4.35 -17.01 20.80
CA ASP A 312 5.41 -16.13 21.28
C ASP A 312 5.73 -15.01 20.28
N PHE A 313 5.84 -15.34 18.98
CA PHE A 313 6.06 -14.34 17.94
C PHE A 313 4.97 -13.27 17.94
N VAL A 314 3.70 -13.69 17.93
CA VAL A 314 2.55 -12.77 17.92
C VAL A 314 2.50 -11.94 19.20
N ALA A 315 2.78 -12.55 20.36
CA ALA A 315 2.83 -11.84 21.63
C ALA A 315 3.91 -10.74 21.62
N ARG A 316 5.10 -11.02 21.06
CA ARG A 316 6.16 -10.02 20.91
C ARG A 316 5.73 -8.88 19.98
N CYS A 317 5.08 -9.19 18.86
CA CYS A 317 4.53 -8.18 17.95
C CYS A 317 3.53 -7.25 18.64
N LEU A 318 2.72 -7.79 19.55
CA LEU A 318 1.66 -7.07 20.27
C LEU A 318 2.13 -6.54 21.65
N THR A 319 3.44 -6.38 21.84
CA THR A 319 3.96 -5.68 23.02
C THR A 319 3.55 -4.20 22.94
N LYS A 320 2.79 -3.72 23.93
CA LYS A 320 2.25 -2.35 23.92
C LYS A 320 3.32 -1.28 23.90
N LEU A 321 4.36 -1.44 24.71
CA LEU A 321 5.46 -0.48 24.75
C LEU A 321 6.30 -0.61 23.47
N ALA A 322 6.20 0.40 22.60
CA ALA A 322 6.83 0.38 21.29
C ALA A 322 8.37 0.23 21.36
N SER A 323 9.03 0.79 22.38
CA SER A 323 10.50 0.74 22.49
C SER A 323 11.08 -0.66 22.74
N VAL A 324 10.27 -1.60 23.24
CA VAL A 324 10.68 -3.00 23.47
C VAL A 324 10.06 -3.98 22.47
N ARG A 325 9.19 -3.48 21.58
CA ARG A 325 8.61 -4.27 20.49
C ARG A 325 9.72 -4.54 19.46
N PRO A 326 9.86 -5.79 18.97
CA PRO A 326 10.99 -6.16 18.14
C PRO A 326 11.04 -5.39 16.82
N VAL A 327 12.25 -5.26 16.28
CA VAL A 327 12.49 -4.71 14.94
C VAL A 327 12.51 -5.81 13.88
N TYR A 328 12.42 -5.45 12.58
CA TYR A 328 12.32 -6.45 11.52
C TYR A 328 13.44 -7.51 11.49
N PRO A 329 14.73 -7.16 11.70
CA PRO A 329 15.78 -8.19 11.81
C PRO A 329 15.52 -9.21 12.91
N GLU A 330 15.14 -8.75 14.12
CA GLU A 330 14.84 -9.63 15.26
C GLU A 330 13.62 -10.53 14.99
N LEU A 331 12.62 -10.03 14.26
CA LEU A 331 11.48 -10.85 13.84
C LEU A 331 11.92 -11.97 12.89
N LEU A 332 12.80 -11.68 11.92
CA LEU A 332 13.28 -12.70 10.97
C LEU A 332 14.16 -13.76 11.63
N GLU A 333 14.86 -13.40 12.71
CA GLU A 333 15.67 -14.33 13.51
C GLU A 333 14.83 -15.15 14.49
N HIS A 334 13.56 -14.82 14.67
CA HIS A 334 12.67 -15.55 15.57
C HIS A 334 12.53 -17.03 15.13
N PRO A 335 12.54 -18.01 16.05
CA PRO A 335 12.49 -19.44 15.70
C PRO A 335 11.33 -19.83 14.78
N TRP A 336 10.16 -19.18 14.93
CA TRP A 336 9.01 -19.41 14.04
C TRP A 336 9.27 -18.98 12.59
N MET A 337 10.00 -17.89 12.36
CA MET A 337 10.36 -17.41 11.01
C MET A 337 11.46 -18.25 10.39
N VAL A 338 12.46 -18.68 11.19
CA VAL A 338 13.50 -19.61 10.74
C VAL A 338 12.88 -20.93 10.28
N GLU A 339 11.97 -21.49 11.08
CA GLU A 339 11.23 -22.71 10.70
C GLU A 339 10.37 -22.51 9.44
N ALA A 340 9.67 -21.38 9.34
CA ALA A 340 8.88 -21.05 8.15
C ALA A 340 9.74 -20.87 6.90
N GLU A 341 10.99 -20.40 7.00
CA GLU A 341 11.92 -20.29 5.88
C GLU A 341 12.27 -21.68 5.34
N GLU A 342 12.64 -22.61 6.23
CA GLU A 342 13.11 -23.95 5.89
C GLU A 342 12.02 -24.91 5.41
N LYS A 343 10.80 -24.75 5.93
CA LYS A 343 9.70 -25.68 5.65
C LYS A 343 9.24 -25.56 4.20
N ASP A 344 9.12 -26.69 3.50
CA ASP A 344 8.49 -26.70 2.17
C ASP A 344 6.96 -26.74 2.33
N VAL A 345 6.29 -25.76 1.74
CA VAL A 345 4.84 -25.55 1.90
C VAL A 345 4.28 -25.18 0.54
N ASP A 346 3.29 -25.95 0.07
CA ASP A 346 2.62 -25.72 -1.21
C ASP A 346 1.66 -24.52 -1.13
N MET A 347 2.24 -23.33 -1.28
CA MET A 347 1.50 -22.07 -1.29
C MET A 347 0.62 -21.92 -2.53
N GLU A 348 0.99 -22.55 -3.65
CA GLU A 348 0.22 -22.52 -4.90
C GLU A 348 -1.11 -23.26 -4.71
N ASP A 349 -1.06 -24.50 -4.25
CA ASP A 349 -2.25 -25.31 -3.97
C ASP A 349 -3.11 -24.68 -2.88
N TRP A 350 -2.52 -24.22 -1.78
CA TRP A 350 -3.28 -23.56 -0.72
C TRP A 350 -4.04 -22.33 -1.24
N ALA A 351 -3.35 -21.46 -1.99
CA ALA A 351 -3.96 -20.23 -2.47
C ALA A 351 -5.08 -20.54 -3.49
N ALA A 352 -4.86 -21.50 -4.38
CA ALA A 352 -5.87 -21.97 -5.33
C ALA A 352 -7.12 -22.54 -4.63
N ARG A 353 -6.93 -23.43 -3.64
CA ARG A 353 -8.05 -24.01 -2.87
C ARG A 353 -8.80 -22.96 -2.07
N SER A 354 -8.08 -22.05 -1.42
CA SER A 354 -8.68 -20.98 -0.61
C SER A 354 -9.48 -20.01 -1.46
N TYR A 355 -8.95 -19.62 -2.63
CA TYR A 355 -9.65 -18.77 -3.57
C TYR A 355 -10.88 -19.46 -4.17
N ASN A 356 -10.80 -20.75 -4.51
CA ASN A 356 -11.98 -21.50 -4.97
C ASN A 356 -13.07 -21.60 -3.89
N LEU A 357 -12.69 -21.77 -2.62
CA LEU A 357 -13.64 -21.74 -1.50
C LEU A 357 -14.28 -20.36 -1.34
N TYR A 358 -13.51 -19.29 -1.49
CA TYR A 358 -14.04 -17.92 -1.50
C TYR A 358 -15.11 -17.75 -2.58
N LEU A 359 -14.80 -18.18 -3.82
CA LEU A 359 -15.77 -18.13 -4.92
C LEU A 359 -17.02 -18.97 -4.65
N ALA A 360 -16.86 -20.17 -4.09
CA ALA A 360 -17.96 -21.06 -3.76
C ALA A 360 -18.90 -20.49 -2.68
N ARG A 361 -18.39 -19.62 -1.80
CA ARG A 361 -19.16 -18.91 -0.77
C ARG A 361 -19.87 -17.65 -1.29
N GLY A 362 -19.94 -17.45 -2.60
CA GLY A 362 -20.49 -16.24 -3.21
C GLY A 362 -19.51 -15.06 -3.22
N GLY A 363 -18.23 -15.31 -2.92
CA GLY A 363 -17.17 -14.37 -3.16
C GLY A 363 -17.18 -13.96 -4.63
N ASN A 364 -17.25 -12.66 -4.88
CA ASN A 364 -17.49 -12.17 -6.23
C ASN A 364 -16.22 -12.36 -7.07
N ARG A 365 -16.30 -13.08 -8.20
CA ARG A 365 -15.19 -13.15 -9.18
C ARG A 365 -14.81 -11.75 -9.71
N LEU A 366 -15.73 -10.80 -9.60
CA LEU A 366 -15.78 -9.56 -10.38
C LEU A 366 -15.71 -8.28 -9.53
N VAL A 367 -15.59 -8.39 -8.21
CA VAL A 367 -15.56 -7.23 -7.30
C VAL A 367 -14.74 -7.64 -6.09
N ALA A 368 -13.82 -6.79 -5.63
CA ALA A 368 -13.42 -6.85 -4.22
C ALA A 368 -14.70 -6.86 -3.38
N PRO A 369 -14.79 -7.66 -2.31
CA PRO A 369 -15.67 -7.26 -1.26
C PRO A 369 -15.26 -5.85 -0.84
N LEU A 370 -16.21 -4.95 -1.05
CA LEU A 370 -16.40 -3.67 -0.38
C LEU A 370 -15.48 -3.52 0.84
N VAL A 371 -14.53 -2.60 0.75
CA VAL A 371 -14.47 -1.62 1.82
C VAL A 371 -15.57 -0.62 1.46
N ASP A 372 -16.78 -0.87 1.95
CA ASP A 372 -17.56 0.28 2.36
C ASP A 372 -16.76 0.94 3.49
N TYR A 373 -16.69 2.27 3.40
CA TYR A 373 -16.17 3.26 4.36
C TYR A 373 -14.78 3.84 4.07
#